data_AF-G8ZFQ9-F1
#
_entry.id   AF-G8ZFQ9-F1
#
_cell.length_a   1.000
_cell.length_b   1.000
_cell.length_c   1.000
_cell.angle_alpha   90.00
_cell.angle_beta   90.00
_cell.angle_gamma   90.00
#
_symmetry.space_group_name_H-M   'P 1'
#
loop_
_entity.id
_entity.type
_entity.pdbx_description
1 polymer ?
#
loop_
_entity_poly.entity_id
_entity_poly.type
_entity_poly.pdbx_seq_one_letter_code
_entity_poly.pdbx_strand_id
1 'polypeptide(L)'
;MIDAVELVVGSYVDNLCKGVKVATTKGVAYLLVGRREYPLIEGSVPPTLHIYTREGHLFIYSFWRSNEREHEAFIKASLTRVHLLKNGLLIEPHGTLEKFDAYVLIKLLGPRDMFNLLKRIINEEKFMAKEENGEVVSTYLEEYLKTRR
;
A
#
# COMPACT_ATOMS: atom_id res chain seq x y z
N MET A 1 22.68 3.27 -1.58
CA MET A 1 21.23 3.58 -1.68
C MET A 1 20.61 2.33 -2.24
N ILE A 2 19.69 1.67 -1.51
CA ILE A 2 19.01 0.47 -2.02
C ILE A 2 18.07 0.93 -3.14
N ASP A 3 18.06 0.23 -4.26
CA ASP A 3 17.16 0.54 -5.39
C ASP A 3 15.70 0.33 -4.95
N ALA A 4 14.78 1.21 -5.39
CA ALA A 4 13.35 1.09 -5.08
C ALA A 4 12.81 -0.29 -5.48
N VAL A 5 13.25 -0.83 -6.61
CA VAL A 5 12.84 -2.16 -7.09
C VAL A 5 13.35 -3.25 -6.15
N GLU A 6 14.62 -3.18 -5.73
CA GLU A 6 15.23 -4.15 -4.81
C GLU A 6 14.51 -4.17 -3.46
N LEU A 7 14.15 -2.99 -2.94
CA LEU A 7 13.37 -2.86 -1.70
C LEU A 7 11.98 -3.48 -1.83
N VAL A 8 11.25 -3.17 -2.91
CA VAL A 8 9.88 -3.68 -3.13
C VAL A 8 9.89 -5.20 -3.29
N VAL A 9 10.76 -5.72 -4.18
CA VAL A 9 10.86 -7.15 -4.47
C VAL A 9 11.37 -7.93 -3.25
N GLY A 10 12.41 -7.43 -2.58
CA GLY A 10 12.96 -8.07 -1.38
C GLY A 10 11.93 -8.16 -0.26
N SER A 11 11.21 -7.06 0.00
CA SER A 11 10.12 -6.99 0.98
C SER A 11 8.96 -7.94 0.61
N TYR A 12 8.61 -8.02 -0.69
CA TYR A 12 7.57 -8.93 -1.17
C TYR A 12 7.95 -10.41 -0.97
N VAL A 13 9.18 -10.81 -1.33
CA VAL A 13 9.67 -12.18 -1.13
C VAL A 13 9.71 -12.54 0.36
N ASP A 14 10.16 -11.62 1.21
CA ASP A 14 10.17 -11.84 2.66
C ASP A 14 8.76 -12.04 3.22
N ASN A 15 7.76 -11.30 2.73
CA ASN A 15 6.36 -11.49 3.10
C ASN A 15 5.68 -12.70 2.47
N LEU A 16 6.12 -13.16 1.30
CA LEU A 16 5.71 -14.47 0.77
C LEU A 16 6.11 -15.61 1.73
N CYS A 17 7.28 -15.49 2.37
CA CYS A 17 7.80 -16.51 3.26
C CYS A 17 7.28 -16.39 4.71
N LYS A 18 7.10 -15.17 5.22
CA LYS A 18 6.84 -14.91 6.65
C LYS A 18 5.52 -14.21 6.95
N GLY A 19 4.90 -13.60 5.95
CA GLY A 19 3.66 -12.83 6.12
C GLY A 19 2.43 -13.71 6.04
N VAL A 20 1.35 -13.29 6.68
CA VAL A 20 0.03 -13.90 6.48
C VAL A 20 -0.61 -13.23 5.27
N LYS A 21 -0.84 -14.01 4.21
CA LYS A 21 -1.55 -13.50 3.02
C LYS A 21 -3.01 -13.25 3.37
N VAL A 22 -3.44 -12.00 3.25
CA VAL A 22 -4.81 -11.57 3.55
C VAL A 22 -5.69 -11.68 2.32
N ALA A 23 -5.26 -11.08 1.21
CA ALA A 23 -6.06 -11.01 0.00
C ALA A 23 -5.20 -10.77 -1.25
N THR A 24 -5.81 -11.07 -2.40
CA THR A 24 -5.35 -10.59 -3.70
C THR A 24 -6.56 -9.99 -4.42
N THR A 25 -6.45 -8.74 -4.84
CA THR A 25 -7.59 -7.98 -5.38
C THR A 25 -7.11 -6.99 -6.43
N LYS A 26 -8.03 -6.34 -7.15
CA LYS A 26 -7.71 -5.26 -8.07
C LYS A 26 -7.88 -3.94 -7.34
N GLY A 27 -7.09 -2.92 -7.66
CA GLY A 27 -7.23 -1.63 -6.99
C GLY A 27 -6.27 -0.57 -7.46
N VAL A 28 -6.44 0.62 -6.90
CA VAL A 28 -5.59 1.79 -7.14
C VAL A 28 -5.25 2.45 -5.81
N ALA A 29 -4.13 3.15 -5.76
CA ALA A 29 -3.68 3.84 -4.55
C ALA A 29 -3.15 5.23 -4.88
N TYR A 30 -3.46 6.18 -4.00
CA TYR A 30 -3.07 7.58 -4.13
C TYR A 30 -2.47 8.09 -2.83
N LEU A 31 -1.43 8.91 -2.96
CA LEU A 31 -0.88 9.72 -1.88
C LEU A 31 -1.58 11.07 -1.88
N LEU A 32 -2.15 11.45 -0.74
CA LEU A 32 -2.84 12.72 -0.54
C LEU A 32 -1.95 13.63 0.32
N VAL A 33 -1.52 14.76 -0.25
CA VAL A 33 -0.70 15.76 0.46
C VAL A 33 -1.40 17.11 0.35
N GLY A 34 -1.96 17.58 1.48
CA GLY A 34 -2.83 18.74 1.51
C GLY A 34 -4.05 18.56 0.59
N ARG A 35 -4.15 19.37 -0.47
CA ARG A 35 -5.24 19.28 -1.47
C ARG A 35 -4.84 18.57 -2.76
N ARG A 36 -3.64 18.00 -2.82
CA ARG A 36 -3.10 17.36 -4.02
C ARG A 36 -3.15 15.84 -3.89
N GLU A 37 -3.45 15.20 -5.01
CA GLU A 37 -3.48 13.75 -5.18
C GLU A 37 -2.35 13.34 -6.11
N TYR A 38 -1.58 12.33 -5.70
CA TYR A 38 -0.48 11.78 -6.48
C TYR A 38 -0.68 10.26 -6.63
N PRO A 39 -0.63 9.71 -7.85
CA PRO A 39 -0.85 8.29 -8.05
C PRO A 39 0.34 7.48 -7.52
N LEU A 40 0.06 6.48 -6.70
CA LEU A 40 1.03 5.48 -6.25
C LEU A 40 0.89 4.19 -7.06
N ILE A 41 -0.35 3.77 -7.30
CA ILE A 41 -0.69 2.57 -8.06
C ILE A 41 -1.86 2.92 -8.96
N GLU A 42 -1.60 2.99 -10.27
CA GLU A 42 -2.60 3.36 -11.27
C GLU A 42 -2.27 2.71 -12.62
N GLY A 43 -3.31 2.38 -13.38
CA GLY A 43 -3.20 1.79 -14.72
C GLY A 43 -4.55 1.86 -15.44
N SER A 44 -4.53 1.67 -16.77
CA SER A 44 -5.75 1.65 -17.60
C SER A 44 -6.73 0.57 -17.16
N VAL A 45 -6.19 -0.57 -16.71
CA VAL A 45 -6.89 -1.57 -15.90
C VAL A 45 -6.30 -1.52 -14.49
N PRO A 46 -7.12 -1.44 -13.43
CA PRO A 46 -6.62 -1.42 -12.07
C PRO A 46 -5.58 -2.53 -11.80
N PRO A 47 -4.38 -2.19 -11.29
CA PRO A 47 -3.36 -3.18 -10.97
C PRO A 47 -3.82 -4.22 -9.94
N THR A 48 -3.16 -5.37 -9.93
CA THR A 48 -3.36 -6.39 -8.89
C THR A 48 -2.63 -5.96 -7.63
N LEU A 49 -3.33 -5.96 -6.51
CA LEU A 49 -2.81 -5.69 -5.17
C LEU A 49 -2.66 -6.99 -4.40
N HIS A 50 -1.48 -7.22 -3.85
CA HIS A 50 -1.19 -8.33 -2.95
C HIS A 50 -1.11 -7.79 -1.52
N ILE A 51 -1.98 -8.27 -0.65
CA ILE A 51 -2.14 -7.75 0.71
C ILE A 51 -1.71 -8.81 1.71
N TYR A 52 -0.77 -8.44 2.59
CA TYR A 52 -0.26 -9.27 3.66
C TYR A 52 -0.38 -8.54 5.00
N THR A 53 -0.40 -9.29 6.08
CA THR A 53 -0.16 -8.78 7.44
C THR A 53 1.03 -9.48 8.05
N ARG A 54 1.82 -8.73 8.84
CA ARG A 54 2.93 -9.26 9.63
C ARG A 54 3.26 -8.31 10.76
N GLU A 55 3.41 -8.83 11.98
CA GLU A 55 3.91 -8.07 13.14
C GLU A 55 3.19 -6.73 13.35
N GLY A 56 1.85 -6.73 13.26
CA GLY A 56 1.03 -5.52 13.47
C GLY A 56 1.04 -4.52 12.31
N HIS A 57 1.59 -4.89 11.15
CA HIS A 57 1.63 -4.05 9.95
C HIS A 57 0.89 -4.69 8.79
N LEU A 58 0.20 -3.86 8.01
CA LEU A 58 -0.35 -4.17 6.71
C LEU A 58 0.69 -3.86 5.63
N PHE A 59 0.89 -4.80 4.72
CA PHE A 59 1.77 -4.66 3.57
C PHE A 59 0.96 -4.83 2.29
N ILE A 60 1.07 -3.86 1.37
CA ILE A 60 0.39 -3.87 0.09
C ILE A 60 1.43 -3.71 -1.00
N TYR A 61 1.41 -4.64 -1.94
CA TYR A 61 2.31 -4.67 -3.08
C TYR A 61 1.52 -4.64 -4.37
N SER A 62 2.09 -4.03 -5.39
CA SER A 62 1.59 -4.18 -6.76
C SER A 62 2.76 -4.20 -7.73
N PHE A 63 2.62 -5.03 -8.75
CA PHE A 63 3.53 -5.17 -9.87
C PHE A 63 2.68 -5.12 -11.15
N TRP A 64 2.94 -4.18 -12.04
CA TRP A 64 2.13 -4.01 -13.25
C TRP A 64 2.92 -3.34 -14.36
N ARG A 65 2.34 -3.33 -15.56
CA ARG A 65 2.90 -2.64 -16.72
C ARG A 65 1.96 -1.51 -17.14
N SER A 66 2.50 -0.33 -17.39
CA SER A 66 1.77 0.82 -17.95
C SER A 66 2.67 1.53 -18.96
N ASN A 67 2.11 1.94 -20.10
CA ASN A 67 2.87 2.61 -21.17
C ASN A 67 4.19 1.90 -21.52
N GLU A 68 4.11 0.57 -21.67
CA GLU A 68 5.25 -0.33 -21.96
C GLU A 68 6.33 -0.42 -20.87
N ARG A 69 6.19 0.27 -19.74
CA ARG A 69 7.10 0.24 -18.60
C ARG A 69 6.57 -0.59 -17.45
N GLU A 70 7.48 -1.28 -16.78
CA GLU A 70 7.20 -2.04 -15.57
C GLU A 70 7.20 -1.09 -14.38
N HIS A 71 6.26 -1.33 -13.47
CA HIS A 71 6.07 -0.53 -12.27
C HIS A 71 5.80 -1.43 -11.07
N GLU A 72 6.26 -0.96 -9.94
CA GLU A 72 6.20 -1.62 -8.66
C GLU A 72 5.89 -0.59 -7.59
N ALA A 73 5.07 -1.02 -6.64
CA ALA A 73 4.76 -0.20 -5.48
C ALA A 73 4.67 -1.06 -4.23
N PHE A 74 5.03 -0.43 -3.13
CA PHE A 74 5.05 -0.98 -1.79
C PHE A 74 4.45 0.06 -0.84
N ILE A 75 3.48 -0.38 -0.04
CA ILE A 75 2.90 0.40 1.04
C ILE A 75 2.97 -0.47 2.29
N LYS A 76 3.70 -0.02 3.31
CA LYS A 76 3.69 -0.57 4.67
C LYS A 76 3.00 0.41 5.58
N ALA A 77 2.04 -0.08 6.35
CA ALA A 77 1.33 0.72 7.32
C ALA A 77 1.09 -0.04 8.63
N SER A 78 1.28 0.62 9.76
CA SER A 78 0.81 0.10 11.04
C SER A 78 -0.71 -0.10 11.01
N LEU A 79 -1.21 -1.24 11.47
CA LEU A 79 -2.65 -1.52 11.54
C LEU A 79 -3.40 -0.51 12.43
N THR A 80 -2.71 0.14 13.39
CA THR A 80 -3.29 1.22 14.21
C THR A 80 -3.74 2.40 13.36
N ARG A 81 -3.01 2.68 12.27
CA ARG A 81 -3.20 3.81 11.34
C ARG A 81 -4.03 3.48 10.11
N VAL A 82 -4.52 2.24 10.00
CA VAL A 82 -5.38 1.80 8.90
C VAL A 82 -6.85 1.90 9.31
N HIS A 83 -7.63 2.56 8.45
CA HIS A 83 -9.07 2.72 8.55
C HIS A 83 -9.75 2.08 7.35
N LEU A 84 -10.74 1.23 7.61
CA LEU A 84 -11.53 0.60 6.56
C LEU A 84 -12.62 1.57 6.08
N LEU A 85 -12.68 1.79 4.78
CA LEU A 85 -13.76 2.50 4.10
C LEU A 85 -14.66 1.51 3.38
N LYS A 86 -15.82 1.97 2.88
CA LYS A 86 -16.79 1.12 2.18
C LYS A 86 -16.17 0.29 1.04
N ASN A 87 -15.26 0.90 0.28
CA ASN A 87 -14.62 0.30 -0.90
C ASN A 87 -13.08 0.44 -0.87
N GLY A 88 -12.47 0.50 0.31
CA GLY A 88 -11.04 0.78 0.38
C GLY A 88 -10.46 0.92 1.77
N LEU A 89 -9.25 1.45 1.82
CA LEU A 89 -8.50 1.73 3.03
C LEU A 89 -8.06 3.20 2.99
N LEU A 90 -8.09 3.84 4.15
CA LEU A 90 -7.40 5.10 4.40
C LEU A 90 -6.30 4.84 5.42
N ILE A 91 -5.10 5.30 5.12
CA ILE A 91 -3.93 5.20 5.99
C ILE A 91 -3.59 6.62 6.43
N GLU A 92 -3.54 6.83 7.75
CA GLU A 92 -3.11 8.09 8.35
C GLU A 92 -1.60 8.32 8.22
N PRO A 93 -1.13 9.59 8.27
CA PRO A 93 0.28 9.91 8.35
C PRO A 93 0.93 9.21 9.55
N HIS A 94 1.97 8.41 9.28
CA HIS A 94 2.86 7.80 10.27
C HIS A 94 4.18 7.38 9.60
N GLY A 95 5.26 7.24 10.36
CA GLY A 95 6.59 6.92 9.82
C GLY A 95 7.07 7.95 8.79
N THR A 96 7.43 7.52 7.56
CA THR A 96 7.92 8.45 6.53
C THR A 96 6.85 9.42 6.02
N LEU A 97 5.58 9.09 6.20
CA LEU A 97 4.43 9.90 5.76
C LEU A 97 4.19 11.13 6.64
N GLU A 98 4.59 11.10 7.92
CA GLU A 98 4.42 12.23 8.85
C GLU A 98 5.16 13.48 8.38
N LYS A 99 6.32 13.28 7.73
CA LYS A 99 7.17 14.38 7.22
C LYS A 99 6.42 15.27 6.22
N PHE A 100 5.39 14.74 5.58
CA PHE A 100 4.62 15.42 4.55
C PHE A 100 3.13 15.56 4.91
N ASP A 101 2.74 15.19 6.13
CA ASP A 101 1.32 15.10 6.54
C ASP A 101 0.48 14.34 5.49
N ALA A 102 1.04 13.22 5.01
CA ALA A 102 0.53 12.53 3.84
C ALA A 102 -0.38 11.35 4.22
N TYR A 103 -1.59 11.33 3.67
CA TYR A 103 -2.49 10.19 3.77
C TYR A 103 -2.32 9.28 2.56
N VAL A 104 -2.61 7.99 2.72
CA VAL A 104 -2.70 7.06 1.59
C VAL A 104 -4.12 6.55 1.46
N LEU A 105 -4.75 6.79 0.31
CA LEU A 105 -6.07 6.29 -0.03
C LEU A 105 -5.93 5.13 -1.01
N ILE A 106 -6.45 3.95 -0.63
CA ILE A 106 -6.41 2.75 -1.46
C ILE A 106 -7.84 2.34 -1.77
N LYS A 107 -8.22 2.33 -3.05
CA LYS A 107 -9.51 1.85 -3.52
C LYS A 107 -9.37 0.39 -3.93
N LEU A 108 -10.17 -0.48 -3.33
CA LEU A 108 -10.11 -1.93 -3.54
C LEU A 108 -11.36 -2.38 -4.32
N LEU A 109 -11.16 -3.27 -5.30
CA LEU A 109 -12.19 -3.90 -6.11
C LEU A 109 -12.28 -5.37 -5.74
N GLY A 110 -13.04 -5.67 -4.69
CA GLY A 110 -13.20 -7.03 -4.19
C GLY A 110 -14.60 -7.31 -3.64
N PRO A 111 -14.91 -8.59 -3.37
CA PRO A 111 -16.17 -8.99 -2.76
C PRO A 111 -16.26 -8.52 -1.31
N ARG A 112 -17.49 -8.41 -0.77
CA ARG A 112 -17.74 -7.98 0.62
C ARG A 112 -17.00 -8.83 1.65
N ASP A 113 -16.88 -10.13 1.41
CA ASP A 113 -16.21 -11.05 2.34
C ASP A 113 -14.73 -10.75 2.52
N MET A 114 -14.07 -10.23 1.48
CA MET A 114 -12.68 -9.76 1.58
C MET A 114 -12.58 -8.56 2.53
N PHE A 115 -13.49 -7.60 2.43
CA PHE A 115 -13.52 -6.46 3.35
C PHE A 115 -13.84 -6.88 4.78
N ASN A 116 -14.70 -7.88 4.97
CA ASN A 116 -14.98 -8.46 6.29
C ASN A 116 -13.73 -9.12 6.89
N LEU A 117 -12.98 -9.87 6.09
CA LEU A 117 -11.71 -10.47 6.51
C LEU A 117 -10.68 -9.41 6.89
N LEU A 118 -10.49 -8.39 6.03
CA LEU A 118 -9.61 -7.25 6.33
C LEU A 118 -10.00 -6.57 7.63
N LYS A 119 -11.30 -6.30 7.83
CA LYS A 119 -11.81 -5.69 9.07
C LYS A 119 -11.44 -6.53 10.29
N ARG A 120 -11.62 -7.85 10.21
CA ARG A 120 -11.33 -8.78 11.29
C ARG A 120 -9.85 -8.76 11.65
N ILE A 121 -8.98 -8.93 10.67
CA ILE A 121 -7.52 -8.91 10.86
C ILE A 121 -7.06 -7.58 11.43
N ILE A 122 -7.50 -6.46 10.85
CA ILE A 122 -7.16 -5.12 11.32
C ILE A 122 -7.57 -4.95 12.79
N ASN A 123 -8.73 -5.45 13.21
CA ASN A 123 -9.18 -5.31 14.60
C ASN A 123 -8.48 -6.26 15.57
N GLU A 124 -8.20 -7.50 15.16
CA GLU A 124 -7.57 -8.53 16.00
C GLU A 124 -6.07 -8.26 16.21
N GLU A 125 -5.38 -7.82 15.16
CA GLU A 125 -3.91 -7.64 15.19
C GLU A 125 -3.45 -6.23 15.55
N LYS A 126 -4.37 -5.24 15.64
CA LYS A 126 -4.04 -3.86 16.06
C LYS A 126 -3.25 -3.79 17.37
N PHE A 127 -3.51 -4.71 18.31
CA PHE A 127 -2.83 -4.78 19.60
C PHE A 127 -1.39 -5.31 19.54
N MET A 128 -1.00 -5.92 18.42
CA MET A 128 0.37 -6.42 18.22
C MET A 128 1.32 -5.38 17.64
N ALA A 129 0.82 -4.20 17.24
CA ALA A 129 1.65 -3.12 16.72
C ALA A 129 2.52 -2.55 17.86
N LYS A 130 3.84 -2.76 17.76
CA LYS A 130 4.83 -2.27 18.73
C LYS A 130 5.49 -0.96 18.31
N GLU A 131 5.54 -0.68 17.01
CA GLU A 131 6.14 0.52 16.43
C GLU A 131 5.30 1.01 15.26
N GLU A 132 5.11 2.34 15.14
CA GLU A 132 4.35 2.95 14.04
C GLU A 132 5.26 3.28 12.86
N ASN A 133 5.81 2.25 12.22
CA ASN A 133 6.67 2.41 11.05
C ASN A 133 5.85 2.30 9.75
N GLY A 134 5.62 3.46 9.12
CA GLY A 134 5.00 3.58 7.79
C GLY A 134 6.01 3.86 6.69
N GLU A 135 5.84 3.24 5.52
CA GLU A 135 6.68 3.46 4.35
C GLU A 135 5.90 3.29 3.05
N VAL A 136 6.18 4.16 2.06
CA VAL A 136 5.58 4.10 0.73
C VAL A 136 6.68 4.25 -0.31
N VAL A 137 6.70 3.34 -1.28
CA VAL A 137 7.60 3.35 -2.43
C VAL A 137 6.76 3.09 -3.67
N SER A 138 6.98 3.84 -4.75
CA SER A 138 6.28 3.64 -6.02
C SER A 138 7.14 4.15 -7.17
N THR A 139 7.55 3.25 -8.06
CA THR A 139 8.27 3.64 -9.30
C THR A 139 7.35 4.41 -10.25
N TYR A 140 6.03 4.19 -10.16
CA TYR A 140 5.02 4.97 -10.90
C TYR A 140 4.94 6.43 -10.43
N LEU A 141 4.95 6.67 -9.12
CA LEU A 141 4.98 8.03 -8.56
C LEU A 141 6.26 8.75 -8.97
N GLU A 142 7.41 8.07 -8.91
CA GLU A 142 8.69 8.66 -9.33
C GLU A 142 8.66 9.11 -10.79
N GLU A 143 8.11 8.29 -11.69
CA GLU A 143 7.91 8.65 -13.08
C GLU A 143 6.93 9.82 -13.25
N TYR A 144 5.80 9.78 -12.55
CA TYR A 144 4.79 10.83 -12.57
C TYR A 144 5.36 12.20 -12.14
N LEU A 145 6.24 12.21 -11.12
CA LEU A 145 6.90 13.44 -10.67
C LEU A 145 7.96 13.94 -11.65
N LYS A 146 8.66 13.04 -12.36
CA LYS A 146 9.65 13.41 -13.39
C LYS A 146 8.99 14.07 -14.61
N THR A 147 7.80 13.62 -15.01
CA THR A 147 7.08 14.16 -16.19
C THR A 147 6.41 15.52 -15.94
N ARG A 148 6.28 15.94 -14.67
CA ARG A 148 5.69 17.23 -14.27
C ARG A 148 6.72 18.30 -13.88
N ARG A 149 8.01 17.99 -13.96
CA ARG A 149 9.11 18.96 -13.86
C ARG A 149 9.44 19.50 -15.23
#